data_AF-M5T9C9-F1
#
_entry.id   AF-M5T9C9-F1
#
_cell.length_a   1.000
_cell.length_b   1.000
_cell.length_c   1.000
_cell.angle_alpha   90.00
_cell.angle_beta   90.00
_cell.angle_gamma   90.00
#
_symmetry.space_group_name_H-M   'P 1'
#
loop_
_entity.id
_entity.type
_entity.pdbx_description
1 polymer ?
#
loop_
_entity_poly.entity_id
_entity_poly.type
_entity_poly.pdbx_seq_one_letter_code
_entity_poly.pdbx_strand_id
1 'polypeptide(L)'
;MERIMAQRQVALQEKTRQDHLGETVSLLDQYVVLNEQKARRQIAYHANQWIRENAARLKNSADNNDDATIPKIAQSLGEMIAPDAMEDKILRPEFTTDDVPFLRDANTFRRVVAWIDSPVRDDLLFADWLAGLRKSSAENADSDDDLTPMQIDRLQTAMRLFDWTVRNIALEPETLQPPTGLQIPPMPPGIPFEGPGFRQSDYQTLWRGRGDWLQRCGVFTQLCMQAGIPAAVLATQSDETGRRTPWCVGVLVGEQIYLFEPRLGLPIPGPNQTGVATLAQARKDASVMRRLDVAGYFDYPLSRSDISQSVALLNVHAETLAPRMKLLESGLTGDRRMTLWVDANDWAEKFDAVPGIAGARIWEIPTINEIYARGMELVAERDPAFAFWYRARFAVMESNDSSANNLAKGRWKHLTGQFVDDEIEGESGARTRYLEQRAPEFEIDDLRINVELQKQYGLRRELGVEPAQYDAQLRQMQDFMRLGKRTATYWLALVQYDDGRFETAHNWFTKRVLDQDQRSYWEGGAVYNAARSSEAAGDIESAISTLKTDRNVADHGNRLRARLLDKTLPTDKPESSDSSESESTATEEVTDADAE
;
A
#
# COMPACT_ATOMS: atom_id res chain seq x y z
N MET A 1 -54.70 -22.75 -12.56
CA MET A 1 -53.64 -23.65 -12.06
C MET A 1 -52.37 -23.57 -12.90
N GLU A 2 -52.44 -23.57 -14.23
CA GLU A 2 -51.26 -23.46 -15.12
C GLU A 2 -50.41 -22.20 -14.87
N ARG A 3 -51.03 -21.05 -14.60
CA ARG A 3 -50.32 -19.79 -14.27
C ARG A 3 -49.51 -19.87 -12.96
N ILE A 4 -50.00 -20.64 -11.99
CA ILE A 4 -49.34 -20.88 -10.69
C ILE A 4 -48.22 -21.92 -10.83
N MET A 5 -48.39 -22.92 -11.71
CA MET A 5 -47.33 -23.88 -12.04
C MET A 5 -46.21 -23.21 -12.84
N ALA A 6 -46.53 -22.34 -13.81
CA ALA A 6 -45.53 -21.58 -14.57
C ALA A 6 -44.72 -20.63 -13.67
N GLN A 7 -45.37 -19.92 -12.73
CA GLN A 7 -44.67 -19.09 -11.74
C GLN A 7 -43.80 -19.92 -10.79
N ARG A 8 -44.27 -21.10 -10.34
CA ARG A 8 -43.46 -22.02 -9.55
C ARG A 8 -42.28 -22.58 -10.34
N GLN A 9 -42.45 -22.85 -11.63
CA GLN A 9 -41.41 -23.40 -12.49
C GLN A 9 -40.35 -22.35 -12.86
N VAL A 10 -40.75 -21.10 -13.05
CA VAL A 10 -39.83 -19.94 -13.17
C VAL A 10 -39.09 -19.70 -11.85
N ALA A 11 -39.79 -19.72 -10.70
CA ALA A 11 -39.14 -19.58 -9.39
C ALA A 11 -38.24 -20.77 -9.02
N LEU A 12 -38.55 -21.98 -9.50
CA LEU A 12 -37.67 -23.16 -9.40
C LEU A 12 -36.47 -23.04 -10.35
N GLN A 13 -36.67 -22.52 -11.57
CA GLN A 13 -35.59 -22.25 -12.52
C GLN A 13 -34.65 -21.15 -12.02
N GLU A 14 -35.19 -20.09 -11.40
CA GLU A 14 -34.43 -19.05 -10.70
C GLU A 14 -33.70 -19.60 -9.47
N LYS A 15 -34.30 -20.55 -8.73
CA LYS A 15 -33.63 -21.29 -7.65
C LYS A 15 -32.54 -22.26 -8.11
N THR A 16 -32.61 -22.76 -9.35
CA THR A 16 -31.61 -23.68 -9.92
C THR A 16 -30.50 -22.99 -10.69
N ARG A 17 -30.61 -21.68 -10.96
CA ARG A 17 -29.59 -20.93 -11.68
C ARG A 17 -28.46 -20.60 -10.71
N GLN A 18 -27.32 -21.26 -10.90
CA GLN A 18 -26.14 -21.03 -10.08
C GLN A 18 -25.73 -19.55 -10.16
N ASP A 19 -25.54 -18.90 -9.01
CA ASP A 19 -25.07 -17.52 -8.94
C ASP A 19 -23.57 -17.47 -9.25
N HIS A 20 -23.22 -17.58 -10.53
CA HIS A 20 -21.84 -17.60 -10.98
C HIS A 20 -21.05 -16.35 -10.57
N LEU A 21 -21.70 -15.19 -10.46
CA LEU A 21 -21.04 -13.98 -9.97
C LEU A 21 -20.77 -14.05 -8.47
N GLY A 22 -21.73 -14.57 -7.69
CA GLY A 22 -21.56 -14.85 -6.28
C GLY A 22 -20.43 -15.85 -6.01
N GLU A 23 -20.36 -16.94 -6.78
CA GLU A 23 -19.27 -17.92 -6.69
C GLU A 23 -17.90 -17.29 -7.03
N THR A 24 -17.85 -16.43 -8.05
CA THR A 24 -16.63 -15.70 -8.42
C THR A 24 -16.13 -14.86 -7.23
N VAL A 25 -16.99 -14.05 -6.63
CA VAL A 25 -16.63 -13.19 -5.49
C VAL A 25 -16.29 -14.00 -4.25
N SER A 26 -17.05 -15.07 -3.96
CA SER A 26 -16.78 -15.98 -2.84
C SER A 26 -15.38 -16.61 -2.93
N LEU A 27 -14.98 -17.06 -4.14
CA LEU A 27 -13.64 -17.59 -4.37
C LEU A 27 -12.55 -16.52 -4.25
N LEU A 28 -12.83 -15.27 -4.64
CA LEU A 28 -11.90 -14.15 -4.46
C LEU A 28 -11.75 -13.77 -2.97
N ASP A 29 -12.83 -13.83 -2.20
CA ASP A 29 -12.82 -13.53 -0.76
C ASP A 29 -12.07 -14.59 0.08
N GLN A 30 -11.94 -15.80 -0.46
CA GLN A 30 -11.21 -16.90 0.16
C GLN A 30 -9.85 -17.16 -0.51
N TYR A 31 -9.43 -16.33 -1.47
CA TYR A 31 -8.33 -16.66 -2.38
C TYR A 31 -7.04 -17.10 -1.66
N VAL A 32 -6.70 -16.44 -0.55
CA VAL A 32 -5.49 -16.72 0.26
C VAL A 32 -5.48 -18.14 0.84
N VAL A 33 -6.64 -18.73 1.13
CA VAL A 33 -6.73 -20.08 1.72
C VAL A 33 -6.94 -21.17 0.67
N LEU A 34 -7.14 -20.80 -0.59
CA LEU A 34 -7.40 -21.75 -1.67
C LEU A 34 -6.12 -22.18 -2.36
N ASN A 35 -6.15 -23.37 -2.97
CA ASN A 35 -5.13 -23.74 -3.94
C ASN A 35 -5.21 -22.80 -5.15
N GLU A 36 -4.17 -22.01 -5.37
CA GLU A 36 -4.16 -20.95 -6.37
C GLU A 36 -4.52 -21.43 -7.79
N GLN A 37 -3.89 -22.51 -8.26
CA GLN A 37 -4.15 -23.05 -9.60
C GLN A 37 -5.59 -23.54 -9.79
N LYS A 38 -6.17 -24.14 -8.75
CA LYS A 38 -7.58 -24.56 -8.77
C LYS A 38 -8.51 -23.34 -8.72
N ALA A 39 -8.24 -22.38 -7.83
CA ALA A 39 -9.02 -21.16 -7.69
C ALA A 39 -9.06 -20.37 -9.00
N ARG A 40 -7.90 -20.17 -9.66
CA ARG A 40 -7.82 -19.48 -10.96
C ARG A 40 -8.71 -20.13 -12.02
N ARG A 41 -8.70 -21.46 -12.12
CA ARG A 41 -9.55 -22.18 -13.08
C ARG A 41 -11.04 -22.04 -12.77
N GLN A 42 -11.42 -22.12 -11.49
CA GLN A 42 -12.82 -22.01 -11.07
C GLN A 42 -13.36 -20.58 -11.25
N ILE A 43 -12.57 -19.56 -10.90
CA ILE A 43 -12.92 -18.15 -11.08
C ILE A 43 -13.12 -17.84 -12.58
N ALA A 44 -12.16 -18.21 -13.44
CA ALA A 44 -12.28 -18.01 -14.88
C ALA A 44 -13.50 -18.74 -15.46
N TYR A 45 -13.79 -19.96 -14.99
CA TYR A 45 -14.99 -20.70 -15.39
C TYR A 45 -16.27 -19.95 -15.02
N HIS A 46 -16.41 -19.53 -13.76
CA HIS A 46 -17.61 -18.84 -13.29
C HIS A 46 -17.82 -17.48 -13.95
N ALA A 47 -16.76 -16.69 -14.11
CA ALA A 47 -16.82 -15.42 -14.83
C ALA A 47 -17.31 -15.60 -16.29
N ASN A 48 -16.79 -16.62 -16.99
CA ASN A 48 -17.22 -16.93 -18.36
C ASN A 48 -18.67 -17.46 -18.43
N GLN A 49 -19.11 -18.28 -17.47
CA GLN A 49 -20.52 -18.70 -17.43
C GLN A 49 -21.45 -17.51 -17.22
N TRP A 50 -21.09 -16.62 -16.29
CA TRP A 50 -21.87 -15.41 -16.04
C TRP A 50 -21.96 -14.51 -17.27
N ILE A 51 -20.86 -14.30 -17.99
CA ILE A 51 -20.87 -13.54 -19.26
C ILE A 51 -21.81 -14.21 -20.27
N ARG A 52 -21.67 -15.52 -20.53
CA ARG A 52 -22.51 -16.23 -21.51
C ARG A 52 -24.00 -16.09 -21.21
N GLU A 53 -24.32 -16.17 -19.93
CA GLU A 53 -25.67 -16.06 -19.39
C GLU A 53 -26.28 -14.65 -19.47
N ASN A 54 -25.45 -13.61 -19.53
CA ASN A 54 -25.89 -12.21 -19.51
C ASN A 54 -25.56 -11.46 -20.81
N ALA A 55 -24.81 -12.05 -21.75
CA ALA A 55 -24.38 -11.44 -23.00
C ALA A 55 -25.56 -10.93 -23.85
N ALA A 56 -26.66 -11.68 -23.93
CA ALA A 56 -27.85 -11.25 -24.69
C ALA A 56 -28.60 -10.08 -24.00
N ARG A 57 -28.59 -10.04 -22.67
CA ARG A 57 -29.23 -8.97 -21.87
C ARG A 57 -28.42 -7.67 -21.96
N LEU A 58 -27.10 -7.78 -21.99
CA LEU A 58 -26.17 -6.65 -22.03
C LEU A 58 -25.98 -6.08 -23.45
N LYS A 59 -26.12 -6.90 -24.50
CA LYS A 59 -26.21 -6.43 -25.90
C LYS A 59 -27.39 -5.48 -26.16
N ASN A 60 -28.46 -5.56 -25.35
CA ASN A 60 -29.63 -4.70 -25.48
C ASN A 60 -29.53 -3.42 -24.61
N SER A 61 -28.56 -3.33 -23.70
CA SER A 61 -28.35 -2.14 -22.84
C SER A 61 -27.12 -1.33 -23.22
N ALA A 62 -26.23 -1.86 -24.07
CA ALA A 62 -25.15 -1.12 -24.67
C ALA A 62 -25.72 -0.33 -25.86
N ASP A 63 -25.48 0.98 -25.89
CA ASP A 63 -25.60 1.74 -27.13
C ASP A 63 -24.78 1.03 -28.21
N ASN A 64 -25.48 0.55 -29.23
CA ASN A 64 -24.90 -0.12 -30.39
C ASN A 64 -24.01 0.89 -31.15
N ASN A 65 -22.68 0.90 -30.91
CA ASN A 65 -21.66 1.22 -31.92
C ASN A 65 -20.19 1.25 -31.48
N ASP A 66 -19.81 0.84 -30.27
CA ASP A 66 -18.37 0.67 -29.99
C ASP A 66 -17.90 -0.67 -30.59
N ASP A 67 -17.43 -0.64 -31.84
CA ASP A 67 -16.42 -1.60 -32.26
C ASP A 67 -15.34 -1.56 -31.17
N ALA A 68 -15.11 -2.71 -30.53
CA ALA A 68 -14.14 -2.80 -29.43
C ALA A 68 -12.76 -2.42 -29.99
N THR A 69 -12.37 -1.16 -29.79
CA THR A 69 -11.10 -0.62 -30.25
C THR A 69 -10.15 -0.49 -29.09
N ILE A 70 -8.86 -0.66 -29.36
CA ILE A 70 -7.81 -0.46 -28.36
C ILE A 70 -7.80 1.04 -27.98
N PRO A 71 -7.98 1.41 -26.70
CA PRO A 71 -7.93 2.80 -26.27
C PRO A 71 -6.63 3.48 -26.70
N LYS A 72 -6.69 4.74 -27.16
CA LYS A 72 -5.51 5.48 -27.65
C LYS A 72 -4.37 5.49 -26.64
N ILE A 73 -4.68 5.65 -25.35
CA ILE A 73 -3.67 5.67 -24.29
C ILE A 73 -2.87 4.36 -24.19
N ALA A 74 -3.42 3.21 -24.60
CA ALA A 74 -2.72 1.92 -24.59
C ALA A 74 -1.51 1.90 -25.53
N GLN A 75 -1.50 2.75 -26.57
CA GLN A 75 -0.36 2.91 -27.48
C GLN A 75 0.91 3.34 -26.75
N SER A 76 0.79 3.96 -25.56
CA SER A 76 1.93 4.33 -24.72
C SER A 76 2.73 3.14 -24.19
N LEU A 77 2.19 1.91 -24.25
CA LEU A 77 2.87 0.65 -23.91
C LEU A 77 3.44 -0.09 -25.13
N GLY A 78 3.32 0.46 -26.35
CA GLY A 78 3.67 -0.24 -27.59
C GLY A 78 5.15 -0.63 -27.72
N GLU A 79 6.04 0.01 -26.97
CA GLU A 79 7.46 -0.37 -26.90
C GLU A 79 7.72 -1.59 -26.00
N MET A 80 6.77 -1.91 -25.10
CA MET A 80 6.90 -2.96 -24.10
C MET A 80 6.07 -4.21 -24.40
N ILE A 81 4.91 -4.03 -25.05
CA ILE A 81 3.96 -5.10 -25.37
C ILE A 81 3.77 -5.13 -26.88
N ALA A 82 3.99 -6.31 -27.49
CA ALA A 82 3.75 -6.51 -28.91
C ALA A 82 2.27 -6.23 -29.27
N PRO A 83 1.98 -5.64 -30.46
CA PRO A 83 0.61 -5.30 -30.85
C PRO A 83 -0.40 -6.44 -30.70
N ASP A 84 -0.08 -7.63 -31.20
CA ASP A 84 -0.96 -8.80 -31.11
C ASP A 84 -1.23 -9.24 -29.66
N ALA A 85 -0.22 -9.12 -28.78
CA ALA A 85 -0.37 -9.44 -27.37
C ALA A 85 -1.19 -8.40 -26.62
N MET A 86 -1.10 -7.12 -27.01
CA MET A 86 -1.93 -6.05 -26.49
C MET A 86 -3.38 -6.20 -26.95
N GLU A 87 -3.59 -6.56 -28.21
CA GLU A 87 -4.89 -6.87 -28.78
C GLU A 87 -5.55 -8.04 -28.05
N ASP A 88 -4.83 -9.15 -27.83
CA ASP A 88 -5.35 -10.28 -27.04
C ASP A 88 -5.68 -9.86 -25.60
N LYS A 89 -4.77 -9.16 -24.91
CA LYS A 89 -5.01 -8.71 -23.53
C LYS A 89 -6.24 -7.81 -23.40
N ILE A 90 -6.50 -6.91 -24.35
CA ILE A 90 -7.60 -5.93 -24.25
C ILE A 90 -8.89 -6.46 -24.87
N LEU A 91 -8.84 -6.97 -26.10
CA LEU A 91 -10.02 -7.29 -26.90
C LEU A 91 -10.51 -8.74 -26.77
N ARG A 92 -9.73 -9.65 -26.16
CA ARG A 92 -10.20 -11.03 -25.93
C ARG A 92 -11.53 -11.01 -25.15
N PRO A 93 -12.57 -11.71 -25.63
CA PRO A 93 -13.89 -11.67 -25.02
C PRO A 93 -14.03 -12.58 -23.79
N GLU A 94 -13.18 -13.60 -23.68
CA GLU A 94 -13.23 -14.61 -22.61
C GLU A 94 -12.21 -14.35 -21.51
N PHE A 95 -12.57 -14.73 -20.29
CA PHE A 95 -11.66 -14.77 -19.15
C PHE A 95 -10.75 -16.00 -19.21
N THR A 96 -9.46 -15.82 -18.95
CA THR A 96 -8.50 -16.91 -18.75
C THR A 96 -8.01 -16.92 -17.31
N THR A 97 -7.16 -17.88 -16.97
CA THR A 97 -6.49 -17.92 -15.67
C THR A 97 -5.57 -16.73 -15.41
N ASP A 98 -5.20 -15.99 -16.46
CA ASP A 98 -4.30 -14.85 -16.38
C ASP A 98 -5.04 -13.56 -16.00
N ASP A 99 -6.37 -13.51 -16.18
CA ASP A 99 -7.20 -12.40 -15.70
C ASP A 99 -7.43 -12.46 -14.18
N VAL A 100 -7.28 -13.63 -13.56
CA VAL A 100 -7.66 -13.84 -12.16
C VAL A 100 -6.80 -13.07 -11.16
N PRO A 101 -5.46 -12.93 -11.32
CA PRO A 101 -4.67 -12.04 -10.48
C PRO A 101 -5.22 -10.61 -10.46
N PHE A 102 -5.63 -10.06 -11.60
CA PHE A 102 -6.24 -8.73 -11.64
C PHE A 102 -7.57 -8.67 -10.87
N LEU A 103 -8.45 -9.68 -11.03
CA LEU A 103 -9.70 -9.78 -10.26
C LEU A 103 -9.46 -9.89 -8.74
N ARG A 104 -8.44 -10.66 -8.33
CA ARG A 104 -8.00 -10.78 -6.93
C ARG A 104 -7.53 -9.44 -6.41
N ASP A 105 -6.71 -8.74 -7.18
CA ASP A 105 -6.13 -7.46 -6.79
C ASP A 105 -7.25 -6.44 -6.60
N ALA A 106 -8.13 -6.28 -7.58
CA ALA A 106 -9.29 -5.40 -7.50
C ALA A 106 -10.19 -5.71 -6.30
N ASN A 107 -10.51 -6.99 -6.05
CA ASN A 107 -11.29 -7.40 -4.89
C ASN A 107 -10.59 -6.99 -3.58
N THR A 108 -9.30 -7.26 -3.46
CA THR A 108 -8.52 -6.98 -2.26
C THR A 108 -8.43 -5.47 -1.99
N PHE A 109 -8.06 -4.67 -2.99
CA PHE A 109 -8.01 -3.21 -2.86
C PHE A 109 -9.39 -2.64 -2.51
N ARG A 110 -10.47 -3.17 -3.11
CA ARG A 110 -11.82 -2.74 -2.78
C ARG A 110 -12.20 -3.04 -1.33
N ARG A 111 -11.89 -4.23 -0.83
CA ARG A 111 -12.14 -4.62 0.56
C ARG A 111 -11.39 -3.69 1.52
N VAL A 112 -10.17 -3.29 1.17
CA VAL A 112 -9.36 -2.32 1.92
C VAL A 112 -10.04 -0.94 1.93
N VAL A 113 -10.45 -0.41 0.77
CA VAL A 113 -11.17 0.88 0.68
C VAL A 113 -12.45 0.88 1.51
N ALA A 114 -13.20 -0.23 1.53
CA ALA A 114 -14.52 -0.31 2.15
C ALA A 114 -14.55 0.02 3.65
N TRP A 115 -13.45 -0.19 4.37
CA TRP A 115 -13.37 0.14 5.80
C TRP A 115 -12.46 1.34 6.12
N ILE A 116 -11.51 1.68 5.24
CA ILE A 116 -10.62 2.83 5.47
C ILE A 116 -11.37 4.15 5.36
N ASP A 117 -12.31 4.27 4.43
CA ASP A 117 -13.00 5.52 4.17
C ASP A 117 -14.08 5.80 5.25
N SER A 118 -13.60 6.15 6.44
CA SER A 118 -14.40 6.41 7.62
C SER A 118 -13.85 7.62 8.37
N PRO A 119 -14.71 8.51 8.93
CA PRO A 119 -14.27 9.69 9.68
C PRO A 119 -13.31 9.42 10.84
N VAL A 120 -13.39 8.24 11.47
CA VAL A 120 -12.48 7.86 12.57
C VAL A 120 -11.01 7.73 12.12
N ARG A 121 -10.75 7.73 10.80
CA ARG A 121 -9.43 7.60 10.19
C ARG A 121 -8.93 8.89 9.55
N ASP A 122 -9.58 10.01 9.84
CA ASP A 122 -9.10 11.32 9.42
C ASP A 122 -7.74 11.65 10.06
N ASP A 123 -6.84 12.21 9.25
CA ASP A 123 -5.61 12.78 9.78
C ASP A 123 -5.91 14.14 10.42
N LEU A 124 -5.86 14.17 11.76
CA LEU A 124 -6.20 15.34 12.57
C LEU A 124 -5.39 16.58 12.21
N LEU A 125 -4.18 16.40 11.66
CA LEU A 125 -3.34 17.49 11.17
C LEU A 125 -4.04 18.39 10.13
N PHE A 126 -5.03 17.87 9.40
CA PHE A 126 -5.72 18.59 8.34
C PHE A 126 -7.20 18.88 8.64
N ALA A 127 -7.68 18.56 9.85
CA ALA A 127 -9.11 18.66 10.20
C ALA A 127 -9.65 20.10 10.04
N ASP A 128 -8.92 21.09 10.58
CA ASP A 128 -9.33 22.50 10.52
C ASP A 128 -9.35 23.03 9.08
N TRP A 129 -8.39 22.59 8.25
CA TRP A 129 -8.34 22.98 6.84
C TRP A 129 -9.53 22.42 6.06
N LEU A 130 -9.88 21.14 6.25
CA LEU A 130 -11.05 20.53 5.62
C LEU A 130 -12.35 21.19 6.09
N ALA A 131 -12.47 21.54 7.38
CA ALA A 131 -13.61 22.29 7.90
C ALA A 131 -13.71 23.68 7.25
N GLY A 132 -12.57 24.35 7.05
CA GLY A 132 -12.47 25.61 6.31
C GLY A 132 -12.99 25.50 4.88
N LEU A 133 -12.56 24.46 4.13
CA LEU A 133 -13.06 24.22 2.76
C LEU A 133 -14.57 24.02 2.73
N ARG A 134 -15.14 23.26 3.67
CA ARG A 134 -16.59 23.03 3.75
C ARG A 134 -17.35 24.31 4.04
N LYS A 135 -16.81 25.16 4.92
CA LYS A 135 -17.38 26.46 5.22
C LYS A 135 -17.36 27.38 4.00
N SER A 136 -16.23 27.49 3.30
CA SER A 136 -16.12 28.27 2.07
C SER A 136 -17.09 27.79 0.99
N SER A 137 -17.17 26.47 0.77
CA SER A 137 -18.13 25.84 -0.15
C SER A 137 -19.59 26.18 0.17
N ALA A 138 -19.95 26.28 1.45
CA ALA A 138 -21.30 26.65 1.86
C ALA A 138 -21.59 28.15 1.74
N GLU A 139 -20.58 29.01 1.96
CA GLU A 139 -20.70 30.47 1.86
C GLU A 139 -20.71 30.95 0.39
N ASN A 140 -20.02 30.23 -0.51
CA ASN A 140 -19.85 30.57 -1.93
C ASN A 140 -20.42 29.50 -2.86
N ALA A 141 -21.63 29.01 -2.61
CA ALA A 141 -22.21 27.87 -3.35
C ALA A 141 -22.32 28.06 -4.88
N ASP A 142 -22.30 29.31 -5.36
CA ASP A 142 -22.35 29.67 -6.79
C ASP A 142 -20.96 29.96 -7.42
N SER A 143 -19.86 29.81 -6.66
CA SER A 143 -18.50 30.02 -7.18
C SER A 143 -17.96 28.76 -7.86
N ASP A 144 -17.53 28.89 -9.11
CA ASP A 144 -16.83 27.83 -9.84
C ASP A 144 -15.40 27.57 -9.32
N ASP A 145 -14.85 28.49 -8.52
CA ASP A 145 -13.47 28.39 -7.99
C ASP A 145 -13.38 27.52 -6.74
N ASP A 146 -14.48 27.37 -5.99
CA ASP A 146 -14.53 26.63 -4.74
C ASP A 146 -14.90 25.15 -4.96
N LEU A 147 -14.31 24.26 -4.17
CA LEU A 147 -14.67 22.84 -4.23
C LEU A 147 -16.11 22.63 -3.74
N THR A 148 -16.88 21.85 -4.49
CA THR A 148 -18.18 21.33 -4.06
C THR A 148 -18.04 20.36 -2.88
N PRO A 149 -19.09 20.12 -2.08
CA PRO A 149 -19.04 19.16 -0.97
C PRO A 149 -18.58 17.76 -1.40
N MET A 150 -19.04 17.28 -2.56
CA MET A 150 -18.63 15.98 -3.11
C MET A 150 -17.14 15.94 -3.47
N GLN A 151 -16.59 17.04 -3.99
CA GLN A 151 -15.17 17.15 -4.30
C GLN A 151 -14.33 17.18 -3.01
N ILE A 152 -14.79 17.88 -1.96
CA ILE A 152 -14.14 17.87 -0.65
C ILE A 152 -14.16 16.45 -0.05
N ASP A 153 -15.28 15.74 -0.16
CA ASP A 153 -15.37 14.34 0.30
C ASP A 153 -14.38 13.44 -0.44
N ARG A 154 -14.26 13.57 -1.77
CA ARG A 154 -13.26 12.84 -2.56
C ARG A 154 -11.82 13.15 -2.13
N LEU A 155 -11.50 14.42 -1.89
CA LEU A 155 -10.19 14.83 -1.41
C LEU A 155 -9.89 14.23 -0.03
N GLN A 156 -10.87 14.26 0.87
CA GLN A 156 -10.77 13.67 2.19
C GLN A 156 -10.59 12.14 2.12
N THR A 157 -11.33 11.45 1.26
CA THR A 157 -11.13 10.01 0.99
C THR A 157 -9.70 9.76 0.50
N ALA A 158 -9.21 10.53 -0.49
CA ALA A 158 -7.83 10.37 -0.98
C ALA A 158 -6.78 10.57 0.13
N MET A 159 -6.99 11.52 1.04
CA MET A 159 -6.12 11.73 2.20
C MET A 159 -6.12 10.52 3.15
N ARG A 160 -7.28 9.93 3.44
CA ARG A 160 -7.38 8.69 4.26
C ARG A 160 -6.65 7.52 3.61
N LEU A 161 -6.83 7.34 2.30
CA LEU A 161 -6.17 6.27 1.54
C LEU A 161 -4.64 6.44 1.52
N PHE A 162 -4.17 7.68 1.38
CA PHE A 162 -2.75 8.01 1.45
C PHE A 162 -2.17 7.74 2.84
N ASP A 163 -2.78 8.27 3.90
CA ASP A 163 -2.34 8.05 5.30
C ASP A 163 -2.29 6.54 5.61
N TRP A 164 -3.31 5.79 5.21
CA TRP A 164 -3.33 4.34 5.39
C TRP A 164 -2.18 3.66 4.65
N THR A 165 -1.89 4.06 3.40
CA THR A 165 -0.78 3.50 2.61
C THR A 165 0.56 3.74 3.30
N VAL A 166 0.81 4.97 3.79
CA VAL A 166 2.07 5.30 4.46
C VAL A 166 2.24 4.50 5.75
N ARG A 167 1.16 4.34 6.54
CA ARG A 167 1.19 3.54 7.79
C ARG A 167 1.36 2.04 7.54
N ASN A 168 0.69 1.49 6.54
CA ASN A 168 0.62 0.04 6.30
C ASN A 168 1.71 -0.50 5.37
N ILE A 169 2.38 0.34 4.59
CA ILE A 169 3.48 -0.06 3.71
C ILE A 169 4.78 0.53 4.26
N ALA A 170 5.57 -0.27 4.97
CA ALA A 170 6.87 0.14 5.47
C ALA A 170 7.82 0.49 4.32
N LEU A 171 8.46 1.67 4.38
CA LEU A 171 9.31 2.19 3.32
C LEU A 171 10.63 1.42 3.23
N GLU A 172 10.92 0.87 2.05
CA GLU A 172 12.21 0.29 1.70
C GLU A 172 13.08 1.30 0.93
N PRO A 173 14.42 1.15 0.97
CA PRO A 173 15.30 1.94 0.14
C PRO A 173 15.13 1.60 -1.35
N GLU A 174 15.37 2.58 -2.22
CA GLU A 174 15.35 2.41 -3.69
C GLU A 174 16.41 1.43 -4.19
N THR A 175 17.44 1.15 -3.41
CA THR A 175 18.48 0.16 -3.73
C THR A 175 18.59 -0.83 -2.60
N LEU A 176 18.36 -2.11 -2.90
CA LEU A 176 18.59 -3.21 -1.97
C LEU A 176 19.94 -3.85 -2.27
N GLN A 177 20.69 -4.17 -1.22
CA GLN A 177 21.92 -4.92 -1.38
C GLN A 177 21.57 -6.40 -1.62
N PRO A 178 22.10 -7.01 -2.70
CA PRO A 178 21.94 -8.46 -2.88
C PRO A 178 22.66 -9.19 -1.74
N PRO A 179 22.15 -10.35 -1.29
CA PRO A 179 22.85 -11.16 -0.31
C PRO A 179 24.25 -11.52 -0.78
N THR A 180 25.18 -11.61 0.17
CA THR A 180 26.54 -12.05 -0.09
C THR A 180 26.54 -13.44 -0.72
N GLY A 181 27.28 -13.61 -1.81
CA GLY A 181 27.40 -14.89 -2.52
C GLY A 181 26.25 -15.21 -3.48
N LEU A 182 25.23 -14.35 -3.59
CA LEU A 182 24.21 -14.50 -4.64
C LEU A 182 24.78 -14.04 -5.98
N GLN A 183 24.78 -14.92 -6.98
CA GLN A 183 25.09 -14.54 -8.34
C GLN A 183 23.88 -13.81 -8.95
N ILE A 184 24.07 -12.55 -9.33
CA ILE A 184 23.01 -11.74 -9.95
C ILE A 184 22.70 -12.34 -11.33
N PRO A 185 21.43 -12.70 -11.62
CA PRO A 185 21.05 -13.22 -12.92
C PRO A 185 21.15 -12.15 -14.01
N PRO A 186 21.33 -12.56 -15.28
CA PRO A 186 21.22 -11.63 -16.40
C PRO A 186 19.79 -11.09 -16.46
N MET A 187 19.65 -9.76 -16.41
CA MET A 187 18.36 -9.09 -16.49
C MET A 187 18.03 -8.69 -17.93
N PRO A 188 16.74 -8.56 -18.30
CA PRO A 188 16.35 -7.94 -19.56
C PRO A 188 16.98 -6.55 -19.71
N PRO A 189 17.31 -6.11 -20.94
CA PRO A 189 17.89 -4.79 -21.18
C PRO A 189 17.07 -3.67 -20.54
N GLY A 190 17.73 -2.75 -19.83
CA GLY A 190 17.09 -1.60 -19.19
C GLY A 190 16.42 -1.89 -17.84
N ILE A 191 16.34 -3.15 -17.39
CA ILE A 191 15.73 -3.51 -16.10
C ILE A 191 16.83 -3.93 -15.10
N PRO A 192 17.17 -3.11 -14.09
CA PRO A 192 18.13 -3.51 -13.07
C PRO A 192 17.57 -4.61 -12.15
N PHE A 193 18.47 -5.45 -11.62
CA PHE A 193 18.14 -6.43 -10.59
C PHE A 193 17.68 -5.72 -9.31
N GLU A 194 16.54 -6.12 -8.75
CA GLU A 194 15.91 -5.46 -7.60
C GLU A 194 15.80 -3.93 -7.81
N GLY A 195 15.42 -3.47 -9.00
CA GLY A 195 15.20 -2.04 -9.25
C GLY A 195 13.93 -1.49 -8.59
N PRO A 196 13.83 -0.17 -8.35
CA PRO A 196 12.71 0.41 -7.61
C PRO A 196 11.39 0.34 -8.38
N GLY A 197 10.27 0.22 -7.68
CA GLY A 197 8.91 0.20 -8.22
C GLY A 197 8.42 -1.17 -8.69
N PHE A 198 9.30 -2.02 -9.21
CA PHE A 198 8.89 -3.25 -9.89
C PHE A 198 9.40 -4.55 -9.26
N ARG A 199 9.98 -4.51 -8.05
CA ARG A 199 10.42 -5.73 -7.31
C ARG A 199 9.27 -6.62 -6.90
N GLN A 200 8.10 -6.01 -6.74
CA GLN A 200 6.86 -6.61 -6.28
C GLN A 200 5.71 -5.87 -6.97
N SER A 201 4.62 -6.56 -7.27
CA SER A 201 3.41 -5.94 -7.79
C SER A 201 2.73 -5.05 -6.74
N ASP A 202 1.76 -4.25 -7.17
CA ASP A 202 0.94 -3.44 -6.26
C ASP A 202 0.23 -4.32 -5.21
N TYR A 203 -0.34 -5.45 -5.63
CA TYR A 203 -0.92 -6.44 -4.71
C TYR A 203 0.11 -7.03 -3.75
N GLN A 204 1.29 -7.44 -4.24
CA GLN A 204 2.32 -7.99 -3.37
C GLN A 204 2.79 -6.95 -2.35
N THR A 205 2.91 -5.69 -2.76
CA THR A 205 3.25 -4.58 -1.86
C THR A 205 2.18 -4.40 -0.78
N LEU A 206 0.90 -4.35 -1.16
CA LEU A 206 -0.24 -4.30 -0.25
C LEU A 206 -0.23 -5.48 0.74
N TRP A 207 -0.09 -6.69 0.20
CA TRP A 207 -0.11 -7.95 0.93
C TRP A 207 1.03 -8.03 1.94
N ARG A 208 2.26 -7.79 1.48
CA ARG A 208 3.50 -7.91 2.27
C ARG A 208 3.76 -6.70 3.16
N GLY A 209 3.04 -5.60 2.98
CA GLY A 209 3.10 -4.42 3.84
C GLY A 209 4.44 -3.69 3.81
N ARG A 210 5.23 -3.87 2.74
CA ARG A 210 6.54 -3.23 2.55
C ARG A 210 6.85 -3.03 1.08
N GLY A 211 7.53 -1.94 0.77
CA GLY A 211 7.99 -1.62 -0.58
C GLY A 211 8.69 -0.27 -0.61
N ASP A 212 9.35 0.02 -1.74
CA ASP A 212 9.91 1.34 -1.97
C ASP A 212 8.82 2.39 -2.24
N TRP A 213 9.22 3.64 -2.43
CA TRP A 213 8.28 4.74 -2.58
C TRP A 213 7.46 4.67 -3.89
N LEU A 214 8.00 4.10 -4.97
CA LEU A 214 7.24 3.89 -6.20
C LEU A 214 6.18 2.81 -5.97
N GLN A 215 6.50 1.75 -5.23
CA GLN A 215 5.51 0.74 -4.85
C GLN A 215 4.41 1.31 -3.93
N ARG A 216 4.73 2.28 -3.08
CA ARG A 216 3.71 3.07 -2.35
C ARG A 216 2.84 3.89 -3.31
N CYS A 217 3.41 4.49 -4.36
CA CYS A 217 2.61 5.16 -5.41
C CYS A 217 1.61 4.20 -6.05
N GLY A 218 2.06 2.97 -6.36
CA GLY A 218 1.21 1.93 -6.94
C GLY A 218 0.03 1.57 -6.04
N VAL A 219 0.30 1.21 -4.79
CA VAL A 219 -0.76 0.92 -3.79
C VAL A 219 -1.72 2.09 -3.63
N PHE A 220 -1.22 3.32 -3.49
CA PHE A 220 -2.07 4.50 -3.29
C PHE A 220 -2.97 4.77 -4.50
N THR A 221 -2.43 4.71 -5.72
CA THR A 221 -3.20 4.95 -6.94
C THR A 221 -4.23 3.84 -7.20
N GLN A 222 -3.94 2.59 -6.89
CA GLN A 222 -4.91 1.48 -6.95
C GLN A 222 -6.05 1.64 -5.94
N LEU A 223 -5.76 2.11 -4.72
CA LEU A 223 -6.79 2.45 -3.73
C LEU A 223 -7.68 3.60 -4.22
N CYS A 224 -7.10 4.67 -4.77
CA CYS A 224 -7.85 5.77 -5.37
C CYS A 224 -8.75 5.28 -6.51
N MET A 225 -8.26 4.38 -7.37
CA MET A 225 -9.07 3.79 -8.44
C MET A 225 -10.29 3.03 -7.89
N GLN A 226 -10.12 2.20 -6.85
CA GLN A 226 -11.24 1.50 -6.20
C GLN A 226 -12.22 2.43 -5.46
N ALA A 227 -11.79 3.65 -5.13
CA ALA A 227 -12.64 4.71 -4.61
C ALA A 227 -13.27 5.58 -5.71
N GLY A 228 -12.98 5.33 -7.00
CA GLY A 228 -13.47 6.13 -8.12
C GLY A 228 -12.82 7.51 -8.22
N ILE A 229 -11.60 7.67 -7.71
CA ILE A 229 -10.84 8.92 -7.66
C ILE A 229 -9.69 8.84 -8.68
N PRO A 230 -9.67 9.67 -9.73
CA PRO A 230 -8.57 9.69 -10.68
C PRO A 230 -7.27 10.15 -10.03
N ALA A 231 -6.22 9.33 -10.13
CA ALA A 231 -4.89 9.61 -9.60
C ALA A 231 -3.82 9.18 -10.60
N ALA A 232 -2.72 9.92 -10.64
CA ALA A 232 -1.59 9.67 -11.54
C ALA A 232 -0.27 9.88 -10.81
N VAL A 233 0.74 9.08 -11.15
CA VAL A 233 2.12 9.38 -10.77
C VAL A 233 2.59 10.54 -11.66
N LEU A 234 3.01 11.65 -11.07
CA LEU A 234 3.56 12.78 -11.81
C LEU A 234 5.05 12.55 -12.05
N ALA A 235 5.50 12.83 -13.27
CA ALA A 235 6.90 12.68 -13.65
C ALA A 235 7.43 13.95 -14.33
N THR A 236 8.66 14.33 -14.01
CA THR A 236 9.40 15.30 -14.84
C THR A 236 9.87 14.60 -16.12
N GLN A 237 10.08 15.35 -17.19
CA GLN A 237 10.60 14.81 -18.44
C GLN A 237 11.90 15.52 -18.82
N SER A 238 12.92 14.73 -19.11
CA SER A 238 14.18 15.26 -19.65
C SER A 238 13.99 15.68 -21.10
N ASP A 239 14.34 16.93 -21.42
CA ASP A 239 14.32 17.45 -22.79
C ASP A 239 15.33 16.75 -23.71
N GLU A 240 16.45 16.27 -23.15
CA GLU A 240 17.52 15.62 -23.90
C GLU A 240 17.22 14.16 -24.25
N THR A 241 16.68 13.40 -23.29
CA THR A 241 16.53 11.95 -23.40
C THR A 241 15.08 11.51 -23.54
N GLY A 242 14.12 12.40 -23.28
CA GLY A 242 12.71 12.06 -23.16
C GLY A 242 12.38 11.21 -21.92
N ARG A 243 13.38 10.86 -21.09
CA ARG A 243 13.21 10.03 -19.89
C ARG A 243 12.28 10.71 -18.91
N ARG A 244 11.30 9.94 -18.42
CA ARG A 244 10.33 10.37 -17.42
C ARG A 244 10.81 9.91 -16.04
N THR A 245 10.93 10.85 -15.12
CA THR A 245 11.35 10.56 -13.74
C THR A 245 10.16 10.87 -12.82
N PRO A 246 9.48 9.84 -12.29
CA PRO A 246 8.47 10.02 -11.27
C PRO A 246 8.97 10.89 -10.12
N TRP A 247 8.09 11.69 -9.54
CA TRP A 247 8.43 12.46 -8.35
C TRP A 247 7.37 12.39 -7.27
N CYS A 248 6.08 12.51 -7.59
CA CYS A 248 5.00 12.41 -6.59
C CYS A 248 3.73 11.78 -7.20
N VAL A 249 2.65 11.68 -6.42
CA VAL A 249 1.31 11.33 -6.91
C VAL A 249 0.42 12.57 -6.93
N GLY A 250 -0.29 12.77 -8.04
CA GLY A 250 -1.32 13.79 -8.21
C GLY A 250 -2.71 13.17 -8.18
N VAL A 251 -3.60 13.71 -7.36
CA VAL A 251 -5.02 13.30 -7.29
C VAL A 251 -5.87 14.41 -7.89
N LEU A 252 -6.67 14.08 -8.91
CA LEU A 252 -7.52 15.03 -9.60
C LEU A 252 -8.86 15.17 -8.87
N VAL A 253 -9.12 16.38 -8.35
CA VAL A 253 -10.38 16.73 -7.70
C VAL A 253 -10.86 18.07 -8.26
N GLY A 254 -12.05 18.05 -8.87
CA GLY A 254 -12.48 19.18 -9.71
C GLY A 254 -11.53 19.35 -10.88
N GLU A 255 -11.03 20.56 -11.07
CA GLU A 255 -10.04 20.90 -12.12
C GLU A 255 -8.62 21.06 -11.56
N GLN A 256 -8.39 20.56 -10.34
CA GLN A 256 -7.12 20.73 -9.62
C GLN A 256 -6.47 19.38 -9.31
N ILE A 257 -5.15 19.33 -9.43
CA ILE A 257 -4.33 18.17 -9.03
C ILE A 257 -3.73 18.46 -7.67
N TYR A 258 -4.17 17.71 -6.64
CA TYR A 258 -3.62 17.73 -5.28
C TYR A 258 -2.42 16.81 -5.16
N LEU A 259 -1.37 17.27 -4.49
CA LEU A 259 -0.06 16.63 -4.50
C LEU A 259 0.23 15.81 -3.24
N PHE A 260 0.59 14.56 -3.44
CA PHE A 260 0.95 13.60 -2.40
C PHE A 260 2.34 13.05 -2.65
N GLU A 261 3.19 12.97 -1.61
CA GLU A 261 4.58 12.56 -1.74
C GLU A 261 4.86 11.24 -0.98
N PRO A 262 4.66 10.07 -1.62
CA PRO A 262 4.84 8.76 -0.99
C PRO A 262 6.24 8.48 -0.43
N ARG A 263 7.29 9.12 -0.99
CA ARG A 263 8.66 8.98 -0.49
C ARG A 263 8.83 9.63 0.87
N LEU A 264 8.26 10.83 1.04
CA LEU A 264 8.27 11.53 2.32
C LEU A 264 7.13 11.07 3.24
N GLY A 265 6.10 10.40 2.71
CA GLY A 265 4.99 9.88 3.51
C GLY A 265 4.03 10.97 4.03
N LEU A 266 3.98 12.13 3.37
CA LEU A 266 3.00 13.19 3.66
C LEU A 266 2.43 13.77 2.35
N PRO A 267 1.19 14.31 2.39
CA PRO A 267 0.76 15.24 1.35
C PRO A 267 1.72 16.43 1.26
N ILE A 268 1.95 16.98 0.07
CA ILE A 268 2.80 18.18 -0.05
C ILE A 268 2.07 19.34 0.62
N PRO A 269 2.64 19.98 1.65
CA PRO A 269 1.94 21.04 2.37
C PRO A 269 1.63 22.23 1.47
N GLY A 270 0.41 22.73 1.55
CA GLY A 270 -0.03 23.92 0.81
C GLY A 270 0.75 25.19 1.17
N PRO A 271 0.44 26.32 0.52
CA PRO A 271 0.92 27.63 0.93
C PRO A 271 0.73 27.83 2.45
N ASN A 272 1.73 28.43 3.10
CA ASN A 272 1.81 28.61 4.56
C ASN A 272 1.87 27.32 5.40
N GLN A 273 2.04 26.16 4.74
CA GLN A 273 2.00 24.81 5.35
C GLN A 273 0.61 24.45 5.88
N THR A 274 -0.44 24.90 5.18
CA THR A 274 -1.83 24.57 5.50
C THR A 274 -2.40 23.68 4.41
N GLY A 275 -3.03 22.57 4.80
CA GLY A 275 -3.69 21.67 3.86
C GLY A 275 -2.75 21.00 2.85
N VAL A 276 -3.33 20.54 1.74
CA VAL A 276 -2.62 19.88 0.64
C VAL A 276 -2.42 20.87 -0.51
N ALA A 277 -1.18 20.97 -1.01
CA ALA A 277 -0.85 21.81 -2.15
C ALA A 277 -1.43 21.25 -3.45
N THR A 278 -1.82 22.14 -4.36
CA THR A 278 -2.11 21.77 -5.74
C THR A 278 -0.90 21.97 -6.65
N LEU A 279 -0.88 21.28 -7.80
CA LEU A 279 0.14 21.50 -8.84
C LEU A 279 0.21 22.97 -9.26
N ALA A 280 -0.93 23.63 -9.40
CA ALA A 280 -1.00 25.06 -9.71
C ALA A 280 -0.31 25.93 -8.65
N GLN A 281 -0.52 25.65 -7.37
CA GLN A 281 0.15 26.35 -6.27
C GLN A 281 1.66 26.09 -6.26
N ALA A 282 2.08 24.83 -6.41
CA ALA A 282 3.49 24.46 -6.43
C ALA A 282 4.27 25.09 -7.59
N ARG A 283 3.62 25.28 -8.76
CA ARG A 283 4.18 25.95 -9.94
C ARG A 283 4.23 27.47 -9.80
N LYS A 284 3.34 28.07 -9.00
CA LYS A 284 3.26 29.52 -8.78
C LYS A 284 4.17 30.00 -7.65
N ASP A 285 4.20 29.27 -6.54
CA ASP A 285 4.93 29.65 -5.32
C ASP A 285 6.11 28.69 -5.06
N ALA A 286 7.34 29.18 -5.25
CA ALA A 286 8.55 28.40 -5.01
C ALA A 286 8.73 27.96 -3.55
N SER A 287 8.06 28.63 -2.60
CA SER A 287 8.11 28.25 -1.19
C SER A 287 7.44 26.90 -0.91
N VAL A 288 6.50 26.46 -1.74
CA VAL A 288 5.84 25.15 -1.61
C VAL A 288 6.88 24.03 -1.72
N MET A 289 7.69 24.04 -2.77
CA MET A 289 8.75 23.02 -2.96
C MET A 289 9.90 23.19 -1.98
N ARG A 290 10.36 24.42 -1.73
CA ARG A 290 11.44 24.70 -0.75
C ARG A 290 11.10 24.26 0.67
N ARG A 291 9.82 24.21 1.04
CA ARG A 291 9.42 23.71 2.37
C ARG A 291 9.62 22.20 2.50
N LEU A 292 9.83 21.45 1.42
CA LEU A 292 10.19 20.03 1.51
C LEU A 292 11.67 19.83 1.93
N ASP A 293 12.46 20.90 1.95
CA ASP A 293 13.80 20.90 2.50
C ASP A 293 13.76 20.78 4.04
N VAL A 294 14.75 20.10 4.59
CA VAL A 294 15.06 20.05 6.01
C VAL A 294 16.44 20.67 6.19
N ALA A 295 16.46 21.92 6.64
CA ALA A 295 17.68 22.74 6.73
C ALA A 295 18.83 22.01 7.44
N GLY A 296 19.99 21.93 6.77
CA GLY A 296 21.19 21.27 7.28
C GLY A 296 21.13 19.74 7.29
N TYR A 297 20.08 19.13 6.72
CA TYR A 297 19.85 17.69 6.76
C TYR A 297 19.53 17.09 5.38
N PHE A 298 18.59 17.70 4.64
CA PHE A 298 18.13 17.19 3.36
C PHE A 298 17.62 18.33 2.46
N ASP A 299 18.14 18.37 1.23
CA ASP A 299 17.63 19.23 0.18
C ASP A 299 16.72 18.39 -0.73
N TYR A 300 15.48 18.82 -0.93
CA TYR A 300 14.55 18.15 -1.82
C TYR A 300 15.03 18.37 -3.27
N PRO A 301 15.11 17.31 -4.10
CA PRO A 301 15.85 17.37 -5.36
C PRO A 301 15.15 18.16 -6.48
N LEU A 302 13.91 18.60 -6.26
CA LEU A 302 13.12 19.31 -7.27
C LEU A 302 12.69 20.68 -6.78
N SER A 303 12.88 21.66 -7.65
CA SER A 303 12.41 23.03 -7.51
C SER A 303 11.10 23.26 -8.27
N ARG A 304 10.54 24.46 -8.11
CA ARG A 304 9.39 24.93 -8.89
C ARG A 304 9.59 24.83 -10.40
N SER A 305 10.81 25.09 -10.90
CA SER A 305 11.08 25.04 -12.35
C SER A 305 11.08 23.61 -12.87
N ASP A 306 11.58 22.65 -12.10
CA ASP A 306 11.69 21.25 -12.51
C ASP A 306 10.31 20.61 -12.69
N ILE A 307 9.33 21.00 -11.86
CA ILE A 307 7.95 20.50 -11.93
C ILE A 307 7.03 21.39 -12.79
N SER A 308 7.57 22.39 -13.49
CA SER A 308 6.77 23.36 -14.25
C SER A 308 5.95 22.72 -15.38
N GLN A 309 6.45 21.60 -15.90
CA GLN A 309 5.79 20.70 -16.83
C GLN A 309 5.98 19.26 -16.34
N SER A 310 4.89 18.59 -15.98
CA SER A 310 4.87 17.20 -15.57
C SER A 310 4.11 16.35 -16.58
N VAL A 311 4.41 15.06 -16.65
CA VAL A 311 3.62 14.06 -17.38
C VAL A 311 2.81 13.28 -16.34
N ALA A 312 1.51 13.09 -16.59
CA ALA A 312 0.66 12.23 -15.77
C ALA A 312 0.82 10.77 -16.20
N LEU A 313 1.28 9.91 -15.30
CA LEU A 313 1.44 8.47 -15.54
C LEU A 313 0.32 7.72 -14.81
N LEU A 314 -0.68 7.25 -15.57
CA LEU A 314 -1.85 6.55 -15.05
C LEU A 314 -1.49 5.11 -14.67
N ASN A 315 -1.75 4.72 -13.42
CA ASN A 315 -1.56 3.34 -12.96
C ASN A 315 -2.73 2.45 -13.40
N VAL A 316 -2.75 2.11 -14.69
CA VAL A 316 -3.78 1.28 -15.33
C VAL A 316 -3.13 0.06 -15.98
N HIS A 317 -3.84 -1.07 -15.98
CA HIS A 317 -3.39 -2.32 -16.59
C HIS A 317 -4.13 -2.57 -17.91
N ALA A 318 -3.59 -3.42 -18.79
CA ALA A 318 -4.30 -3.78 -20.03
C ALA A 318 -5.71 -4.35 -19.73
N GLU A 319 -5.82 -5.10 -18.62
CA GLU A 319 -7.06 -5.65 -18.10
C GLU A 319 -8.07 -4.54 -17.75
N THR A 320 -7.64 -3.43 -17.14
CA THR A 320 -8.54 -2.28 -16.81
C THR A 320 -9.15 -1.59 -18.02
N LEU A 321 -8.60 -1.83 -19.22
CA LEU A 321 -9.08 -1.28 -20.48
C LEU A 321 -10.04 -2.24 -21.21
N ALA A 322 -10.13 -3.49 -20.75
CA ALA A 322 -10.78 -4.57 -21.48
C ALA A 322 -12.31 -4.48 -21.40
N PRO A 323 -13.04 -4.59 -22.53
CA PRO A 323 -14.50 -4.61 -22.52
C PRO A 323 -15.11 -5.73 -21.66
N ARG A 324 -14.42 -6.89 -21.55
CA ARG A 324 -14.86 -8.00 -20.68
C ARG A 324 -14.88 -7.61 -19.20
N MET A 325 -13.96 -6.74 -18.76
CA MET A 325 -13.93 -6.22 -17.39
C MET A 325 -15.05 -5.22 -17.16
N LYS A 326 -15.30 -4.31 -18.11
CA LYS A 326 -16.45 -3.38 -18.08
C LYS A 326 -17.77 -4.12 -17.96
N LEU A 327 -17.91 -5.22 -18.72
CA LEU A 327 -19.08 -6.07 -18.70
C LEU A 327 -19.28 -6.74 -17.34
N LEU A 328 -18.23 -7.35 -16.79
CA LEU A 328 -18.28 -8.00 -15.48
C LEU A 328 -18.60 -6.99 -14.36
N GLU A 329 -17.96 -5.82 -14.39
CA GLU A 329 -18.21 -4.73 -13.43
C GLU A 329 -19.67 -4.31 -13.39
N SER A 330 -20.34 -4.21 -14.55
CA SER A 330 -21.76 -3.83 -14.62
C SER A 330 -22.71 -4.79 -13.88
N GLY A 331 -22.27 -6.04 -13.67
CA GLY A 331 -23.00 -7.03 -12.89
C GLY A 331 -22.76 -6.96 -11.38
N LEU A 332 -21.66 -6.35 -10.95
CA LEU A 332 -21.23 -6.31 -9.55
C LEU A 332 -22.04 -5.24 -8.79
N THR A 333 -22.86 -5.68 -7.84
CA THR A 333 -23.77 -4.81 -7.07
C THR A 333 -23.65 -5.07 -5.57
N GLY A 334 -24.10 -4.11 -4.75
CA GLY A 334 -24.02 -4.19 -3.28
C GLY A 334 -22.59 -4.45 -2.80
N ASP A 335 -22.43 -5.44 -1.92
CA ASP A 335 -21.15 -5.81 -1.28
C ASP A 335 -20.14 -6.47 -2.23
N ARG A 336 -20.54 -6.74 -3.48
CA ARG A 336 -19.70 -7.31 -4.55
C ARG A 336 -19.05 -6.25 -5.43
N ARG A 337 -19.45 -4.97 -5.29
CA ARG A 337 -18.92 -3.87 -6.11
C ARG A 337 -17.42 -3.74 -5.94
N MET A 338 -16.68 -3.78 -7.03
CA MET A 338 -15.27 -3.40 -7.17
C MET A 338 -15.08 -2.79 -8.57
N THR A 339 -14.11 -1.90 -8.72
CA THR A 339 -13.76 -1.31 -10.02
C THR A 339 -12.84 -2.27 -10.77
N LEU A 340 -13.25 -2.69 -11.97
CA LEU A 340 -12.51 -3.53 -12.88
C LEU A 340 -12.16 -2.81 -14.19
N TRP A 341 -12.89 -1.75 -14.54
CA TRP A 341 -12.69 -1.00 -15.77
C TRP A 341 -12.66 0.51 -15.51
N VAL A 342 -11.86 1.22 -16.29
CA VAL A 342 -11.84 2.69 -16.28
C VAL A 342 -11.82 3.23 -17.70
N ASP A 343 -12.43 4.40 -17.90
CA ASP A 343 -12.24 5.17 -19.13
C ASP A 343 -10.91 5.92 -19.06
N ALA A 344 -9.81 5.22 -19.38
CA ALA A 344 -8.47 5.78 -19.28
C ALA A 344 -8.22 6.92 -20.27
N ASN A 345 -8.96 7.02 -21.38
CA ASN A 345 -8.85 8.15 -22.30
C ASN A 345 -9.49 9.39 -21.69
N ASP A 346 -10.70 9.27 -21.11
CA ASP A 346 -11.33 10.37 -20.37
C ASP A 346 -10.45 10.86 -19.21
N TRP A 347 -9.83 9.93 -18.46
CA TRP A 347 -8.88 10.31 -17.41
C TRP A 347 -7.67 11.05 -17.98
N ALA A 348 -7.09 10.55 -19.08
CA ALA A 348 -5.97 11.22 -19.75
C ALA A 348 -6.34 12.63 -20.21
N GLU A 349 -7.49 12.82 -20.84
CA GLU A 349 -7.99 14.13 -21.29
C GLU A 349 -8.19 15.09 -20.11
N LYS A 350 -8.75 14.61 -18.99
CA LYS A 350 -8.93 15.41 -17.79
C LYS A 350 -7.62 15.83 -17.13
N PHE A 351 -6.62 14.94 -17.08
CA PHE A 351 -5.29 15.31 -16.58
C PHE A 351 -4.59 16.29 -17.53
N ASP A 352 -4.67 16.08 -18.84
CA ASP A 352 -4.05 16.94 -19.87
C ASP A 352 -4.66 18.34 -19.90
N ALA A 353 -5.93 18.49 -19.53
CA ALA A 353 -6.59 19.78 -19.39
C ALA A 353 -6.02 20.65 -18.25
N VAL A 354 -5.31 20.07 -17.27
CA VAL A 354 -4.78 20.82 -16.13
C VAL A 354 -3.47 21.53 -16.50
N PRO A 355 -3.36 22.87 -16.34
CA PRO A 355 -2.14 23.58 -16.65
C PRO A 355 -0.92 23.02 -15.91
N GLY A 356 0.13 22.72 -16.66
CA GLY A 356 1.37 22.12 -16.13
C GLY A 356 1.46 20.61 -16.31
N ILE A 357 0.44 19.99 -16.90
CA ILE A 357 0.53 18.66 -17.47
C ILE A 357 0.86 18.79 -18.96
N ALA A 358 1.89 18.08 -19.41
CA ALA A 358 2.36 18.06 -20.81
C ALA A 358 1.79 16.86 -21.60
N GLY A 359 1.02 16.01 -20.94
CA GLY A 359 0.43 14.80 -21.50
C GLY A 359 0.15 13.75 -20.42
N ALA A 360 -0.70 12.79 -20.78
CA ALA A 360 -0.97 11.61 -19.97
C ALA A 360 -0.58 10.32 -20.70
N ARG A 361 -0.03 9.35 -19.97
CA ARG A 361 0.41 8.04 -20.46
C ARG A 361 0.10 6.95 -19.44
N ILE A 362 0.14 5.68 -19.85
CA ILE A 362 0.15 4.58 -18.88
C ILE A 362 1.50 4.58 -18.17
N TRP A 363 1.47 4.36 -16.85
CA TRP A 363 2.67 4.15 -16.06
C TRP A 363 3.26 2.78 -16.36
N GLU A 364 4.53 2.75 -16.80
CA GLU A 364 5.16 1.52 -17.31
C GLU A 364 5.55 0.54 -16.20
N ILE A 365 5.63 0.98 -14.94
CA ILE A 365 6.15 0.18 -13.81
C ILE A 365 5.39 -1.13 -13.58
N PRO A 366 4.05 -1.19 -13.57
CA PRO A 366 3.33 -2.45 -13.49
C PRO A 366 3.68 -3.44 -14.62
N THR A 367 3.83 -2.96 -15.86
CA THR A 367 4.27 -3.80 -16.98
C THR A 367 5.72 -4.26 -16.82
N ILE A 368 6.62 -3.39 -16.33
CA ILE A 368 8.01 -3.77 -16.00
C ILE A 368 8.01 -4.85 -14.90
N ASN A 369 7.14 -4.75 -13.90
CA ASN A 369 7.01 -5.76 -12.85
C ASN A 369 6.60 -7.14 -13.40
N GLU A 370 5.63 -7.20 -14.32
CA GLU A 370 5.24 -8.47 -14.98
C GLU A 370 6.43 -9.11 -15.69
N ILE A 371 7.18 -8.32 -16.47
CA ILE A 371 8.37 -8.78 -17.21
C ILE A 371 9.47 -9.24 -16.22
N TYR A 372 9.73 -8.43 -15.19
CA TYR A 372 10.73 -8.73 -14.16
C TYR A 372 10.39 -10.03 -13.43
N ALA A 373 9.17 -10.15 -12.90
CA ALA A 373 8.73 -11.33 -12.14
C ALA A 373 8.80 -12.60 -13.00
N ARG A 374 8.41 -12.53 -14.28
CA ARG A 374 8.54 -13.69 -15.18
C ARG A 374 10.00 -14.06 -15.42
N GLY A 375 10.88 -13.08 -15.59
CA GLY A 375 12.33 -13.31 -15.72
C GLY A 375 12.91 -13.99 -14.47
N MET A 376 12.52 -13.53 -13.29
CA MET A 376 12.96 -14.08 -12.00
C MET A 376 12.51 -15.53 -11.80
N GLU A 377 11.25 -15.85 -12.13
CA GLU A 377 10.76 -17.24 -12.06
C GLU A 377 11.51 -18.17 -13.02
N LEU A 378 11.80 -17.73 -14.25
CA LEU A 378 12.59 -18.53 -15.20
C LEU A 378 14.01 -18.82 -14.70
N VAL A 379 14.61 -17.91 -13.93
CA VAL A 379 15.89 -18.14 -13.26
C VAL A 379 15.72 -19.13 -12.11
N ALA A 380 14.70 -18.93 -11.26
CA ALA A 380 14.39 -19.82 -10.14
C ALA A 380 14.05 -21.26 -10.58
N GLU A 381 13.50 -21.46 -11.77
CA GLU A 381 13.29 -22.78 -12.37
C GLU A 381 14.61 -23.52 -12.69
N ARG A 382 15.71 -22.77 -12.87
CA ARG A 382 17.01 -23.29 -13.33
C ARG A 382 18.09 -23.31 -12.27
N ASP A 383 18.04 -22.39 -11.30
CA ASP A 383 19.01 -22.23 -10.22
C ASP A 383 18.34 -22.45 -8.86
N PRO A 384 18.55 -23.62 -8.21
CA PRO A 384 17.98 -23.92 -6.90
C PRO A 384 18.42 -22.97 -5.78
N ALA A 385 19.64 -22.44 -5.82
CA ALA A 385 20.14 -21.52 -4.79
C ALA A 385 19.46 -20.16 -4.93
N PHE A 386 19.30 -19.69 -6.17
CA PHE A 386 18.51 -18.51 -6.46
C PHE A 386 17.03 -18.69 -6.10
N ALA A 387 16.43 -19.83 -6.45
CA ALA A 387 15.04 -20.14 -6.14
C ALA A 387 14.79 -20.12 -4.64
N PHE A 388 15.72 -20.68 -3.86
CA PHE A 388 15.68 -20.63 -2.41
C PHE A 388 15.68 -19.20 -1.91
N TRP A 389 16.63 -18.37 -2.35
CA TRP A 389 16.68 -16.95 -1.96
C TRP A 389 15.40 -16.18 -2.34
N TYR A 390 15.00 -16.29 -3.61
CA TYR A 390 13.88 -15.54 -4.18
C TYR A 390 12.56 -15.87 -3.47
N ARG A 391 12.32 -17.15 -3.15
CA ARG A 391 11.09 -17.61 -2.47
C ARG A 391 11.17 -17.47 -0.95
N ALA A 392 12.34 -17.65 -0.33
CA ALA A 392 12.49 -17.58 1.12
C ALA A 392 12.16 -16.19 1.69
N ARG A 393 12.36 -15.11 0.91
CA ARG A 393 12.08 -13.73 1.32
C ARG A 393 10.64 -13.54 1.84
N PHE A 394 9.68 -14.30 1.29
CA PHE A 394 8.26 -14.19 1.65
C PHE A 394 7.65 -15.53 2.10
N ALA A 395 8.46 -16.56 2.29
CA ALA A 395 8.00 -17.89 2.70
C ALA A 395 7.21 -17.87 4.02
N VAL A 396 7.52 -16.95 4.95
CA VAL A 396 6.75 -16.79 6.21
C VAL A 396 5.27 -16.45 5.99
N MET A 397 4.91 -15.96 4.80
CA MET A 397 3.55 -15.65 4.41
C MET A 397 2.98 -16.53 3.31
N GLU A 398 3.85 -17.06 2.45
CA GLU A 398 3.48 -17.75 1.22
C GLU A 398 3.70 -19.26 1.31
N SER A 399 4.22 -19.79 2.43
CA SER A 399 4.31 -21.24 2.64
C SER A 399 2.94 -21.85 2.97
N ASN A 400 2.77 -23.11 2.58
CA ASN A 400 1.55 -23.89 2.85
C ASN A 400 1.52 -24.47 4.28
N ASP A 401 2.50 -24.13 5.13
CA ASP A 401 2.61 -24.69 6.48
C ASP A 401 1.59 -24.06 7.44
N SER A 402 1.21 -24.78 8.50
CA SER A 402 0.18 -24.34 9.45
C SER A 402 0.51 -23.03 10.18
N SER A 403 1.79 -22.72 10.41
CA SER A 403 2.23 -21.46 11.01
C SER A 403 2.16 -20.30 10.01
N ALA A 404 2.70 -20.44 8.80
CA ALA A 404 2.58 -19.42 7.74
C ALA A 404 1.11 -19.10 7.42
N ASN A 405 0.22 -20.09 7.55
CA ASN A 405 -1.22 -19.92 7.44
C ASN A 405 -1.79 -18.91 8.46
N ASN A 406 -1.29 -18.82 9.69
CA ASN A 406 -1.81 -17.87 10.68
C ASN A 406 -1.43 -16.44 10.34
N LEU A 407 -0.17 -16.19 9.95
CA LEU A 407 0.26 -14.86 9.54
C LEU A 407 -0.48 -14.40 8.27
N ALA A 408 -0.60 -15.25 7.26
CA ALA A 408 -1.33 -14.97 6.03
C ALA A 408 -2.83 -14.72 6.30
N LYS A 409 -3.51 -15.60 7.04
CA LYS A 409 -4.93 -15.40 7.40
C LYS A 409 -5.14 -14.14 8.22
N GLY A 410 -4.24 -13.87 9.17
CA GLY A 410 -4.27 -12.63 9.95
C GLY A 410 -4.15 -11.39 9.07
N ARG A 411 -3.24 -11.40 8.08
CA ARG A 411 -3.09 -10.31 7.11
C ARG A 411 -4.29 -10.13 6.21
N TRP A 412 -4.87 -11.22 5.74
CA TRP A 412 -6.11 -11.17 4.97
C TRP A 412 -7.24 -10.52 5.77
N LYS A 413 -7.48 -11.02 6.99
CA LYS A 413 -8.49 -10.45 7.91
C LYS A 413 -8.23 -8.99 8.24
N HIS A 414 -6.96 -8.57 8.39
CA HIS A 414 -6.59 -7.17 8.60
C HIS A 414 -6.94 -6.32 7.37
N LEU A 415 -6.56 -6.75 6.17
CA LEU A 415 -6.86 -6.02 4.93
C LEU A 415 -8.36 -5.95 4.64
N THR A 416 -9.15 -6.92 5.08
CA THR A 416 -10.62 -6.92 4.93
C THR A 416 -11.38 -6.28 6.09
N GLY A 417 -10.68 -5.68 7.07
CA GLY A 417 -11.30 -4.95 8.18
C GLY A 417 -11.86 -5.83 9.30
N GLN A 418 -11.51 -7.11 9.33
CA GLN A 418 -12.00 -8.12 10.28
C GLN A 418 -11.03 -8.30 11.45
N PHE A 419 -11.05 -7.37 12.41
CA PHE A 419 -10.05 -7.32 13.49
C PHE A 419 -10.34 -8.22 14.69
N VAL A 420 -11.62 -8.45 14.98
CA VAL A 420 -12.14 -9.25 16.10
C VAL A 420 -12.62 -10.61 15.61
N ASP A 421 -12.76 -11.55 16.54
CA ASP A 421 -13.31 -12.88 16.24
C ASP A 421 -14.80 -12.78 15.93
N ASP A 422 -15.23 -13.54 14.93
CA ASP A 422 -16.64 -13.77 14.66
C ASP A 422 -17.09 -15.01 15.43
N GLU A 423 -17.73 -14.79 16.58
CA GLU A 423 -18.22 -15.88 17.43
C GLU A 423 -19.34 -16.71 16.77
N ILE A 424 -20.07 -16.12 15.81
CA ILE A 424 -21.19 -16.78 15.13
C ILE A 424 -20.66 -17.76 14.09
N GLU A 425 -19.70 -17.32 13.28
CA GLU A 425 -19.07 -18.15 12.25
C GLU A 425 -17.93 -19.02 12.80
N GLY A 426 -17.49 -18.76 14.05
CA GLY A 426 -16.37 -19.46 14.67
C GLY A 426 -15.03 -19.09 14.02
N GLU A 427 -14.93 -17.91 13.42
CA GLU A 427 -13.76 -17.47 12.67
C GLU A 427 -12.92 -16.49 13.48
N SER A 428 -11.64 -16.82 13.70
CA SER A 428 -10.72 -15.89 14.36
C SER A 428 -10.39 -14.69 13.47
N GLY A 429 -10.46 -13.49 14.04
CA GLY A 429 -10.08 -12.23 13.42
C GLY A 429 -8.57 -12.01 13.39
N ALA A 430 -8.15 -10.90 12.79
CA ALA A 430 -6.74 -10.57 12.59
C ALA A 430 -5.93 -10.58 13.91
N ARG A 431 -6.51 -10.03 14.99
CA ARG A 431 -5.83 -9.91 16.28
C ARG A 431 -5.45 -11.27 16.87
N THR A 432 -6.40 -12.20 16.90
CA THR A 432 -6.20 -13.55 17.44
C THR A 432 -5.16 -14.30 16.60
N ARG A 433 -5.25 -14.23 15.27
CA ARG A 433 -4.28 -14.86 14.36
C ARG A 433 -2.85 -14.35 14.55
N TYR A 434 -2.67 -13.04 14.73
CA TYR A 434 -1.34 -12.48 15.00
C TYR A 434 -0.82 -12.83 16.39
N LEU A 435 -1.68 -12.97 17.40
CA LEU A 435 -1.27 -13.45 18.72
C LEU A 435 -0.81 -14.92 18.66
N GLU A 436 -1.55 -15.78 17.96
CA GLU A 436 -1.22 -17.20 17.75
C GLU A 436 0.10 -17.39 16.98
N GLN A 437 0.44 -16.49 16.06
CA GLN A 437 1.70 -16.54 15.33
C GLN A 437 2.95 -16.31 16.22
N ARG A 438 2.77 -15.70 17.40
CA ARG A 438 3.86 -15.20 18.23
C ARG A 438 4.32 -16.24 19.26
N ALA A 439 4.98 -17.29 18.78
CA ALA A 439 5.65 -18.26 19.64
C ALA A 439 6.57 -17.57 20.67
N PRO A 440 6.53 -17.97 21.96
CA PRO A 440 7.46 -17.46 22.98
C PRO A 440 8.93 -17.71 22.62
N GLU A 441 9.85 -16.86 23.09
CA GLU A 441 11.27 -17.00 22.72
C GLU A 441 11.88 -18.32 23.19
N PHE A 442 11.52 -18.77 24.40
CA PHE A 442 11.99 -20.05 24.94
C PHE A 442 11.55 -21.23 24.06
N GLU A 443 10.35 -21.20 23.48
CA GLU A 443 9.87 -22.25 22.58
C GLU A 443 10.71 -22.27 21.29
N ILE A 444 11.01 -21.10 20.73
CA ILE A 444 11.88 -20.98 19.55
C ILE A 444 13.27 -21.55 19.87
N ASP A 445 13.86 -21.18 21.00
CA ASP A 445 15.18 -21.66 21.42
C ASP A 445 15.21 -23.17 21.66
N ASP A 446 14.16 -23.71 22.29
CA ASP A 446 13.99 -25.12 22.61
C ASP A 446 13.81 -26.01 21.37
N LEU A 447 13.50 -25.46 20.19
CA LEU A 447 13.35 -26.21 18.94
C LEU A 447 14.57 -27.09 18.63
N ARG A 448 15.77 -26.70 19.07
CA ARG A 448 16.99 -27.51 18.86
C ARG A 448 17.05 -28.78 19.72
N ILE A 449 16.39 -28.79 20.86
CA ILE A 449 16.51 -29.84 21.88
C ILE A 449 15.20 -30.60 22.11
N ASN A 450 14.06 -30.01 21.76
CA ASN A 450 12.73 -30.58 21.98
C ASN A 450 12.23 -31.33 20.74
N VAL A 451 12.32 -32.65 20.80
CA VAL A 451 11.88 -33.56 19.71
C VAL A 451 10.38 -33.46 19.45
N GLU A 452 9.56 -33.19 20.47
CA GLU A 452 8.10 -33.08 20.28
C GLU A 452 7.75 -31.79 19.54
N LEU A 453 8.45 -30.69 19.88
CA LEU A 453 8.33 -29.43 19.16
C LEU A 453 8.80 -29.57 17.71
N GLN A 454 9.91 -30.27 17.47
CA GLN A 454 10.37 -30.58 16.10
C GLN A 454 9.30 -31.33 15.31
N LYS A 455 8.65 -32.35 15.90
CA LYS A 455 7.54 -33.07 15.24
C LYS A 455 6.36 -32.16 14.95
N GLN A 456 6.01 -31.26 15.87
CA GLN A 456 4.91 -30.30 15.70
C GLN A 456 5.15 -29.39 14.48
N TYR A 457 6.39 -28.94 14.28
CA TYR A 457 6.78 -28.14 13.11
C TYR A 457 7.17 -29.00 11.88
N GLY A 458 6.90 -30.30 11.90
CA GLY A 458 7.19 -31.20 10.77
C GLY A 458 8.68 -31.45 10.52
N LEU A 459 9.55 -31.06 11.45
CA LEU A 459 11.00 -31.25 11.37
C LEU A 459 11.33 -32.67 11.82
N ARG A 460 11.74 -33.53 10.87
CA ARG A 460 12.25 -34.87 11.16
C ARG A 460 13.61 -35.04 10.52
N ARG A 461 14.58 -35.51 11.30
CA ARG A 461 15.87 -35.90 10.73
C ARG A 461 15.68 -37.19 9.93
N GLU A 462 15.81 -37.10 8.61
CA GLU A 462 15.77 -38.26 7.73
C GLU A 462 17.05 -39.11 7.84
N LEU A 463 16.93 -40.40 7.55
CA LEU A 463 18.05 -41.33 7.56
C LEU A 463 19.07 -40.90 6.49
N GLY A 464 20.34 -40.70 6.87
CA GLY A 464 21.40 -40.27 5.96
C GLY A 464 21.65 -38.76 5.90
N VAL A 465 20.88 -37.93 6.62
CA VAL A 465 21.18 -36.50 6.77
C VAL A 465 22.29 -36.30 7.81
N GLU A 466 23.36 -35.62 7.41
CA GLU A 466 24.48 -35.27 8.28
C GLU A 466 24.01 -34.37 9.46
N PRO A 467 24.55 -34.54 10.68
CA PRO A 467 24.13 -33.74 11.84
C PRO A 467 24.22 -32.22 11.61
N ALA A 468 25.30 -31.77 10.97
CA ALA A 468 25.51 -30.34 10.69
C ALA A 468 24.45 -29.75 9.73
N GLN A 469 23.97 -30.55 8.78
CA GLN A 469 22.92 -30.14 7.85
C GLN A 469 21.57 -30.03 8.56
N TYR A 470 21.25 -30.99 9.44
CA TYR A 470 20.04 -30.95 10.25
C TYR A 470 20.05 -29.76 11.23
N ASP A 471 21.18 -29.48 11.88
CA ASP A 471 21.35 -28.30 12.74
C ASP A 471 21.18 -26.97 11.97
N ALA A 472 21.62 -26.92 10.71
CA ALA A 472 21.38 -25.76 9.85
C ALA A 472 19.88 -25.58 9.53
N GLN A 473 19.15 -26.67 9.24
CA GLN A 473 17.70 -26.64 9.04
C GLN A 473 16.95 -26.16 10.28
N LEU A 474 17.35 -26.63 11.48
CA LEU A 474 16.76 -26.18 12.74
C LEU A 474 16.98 -24.67 12.96
N ARG A 475 18.21 -24.17 12.77
CA ARG A 475 18.49 -22.73 12.88
C ARG A 475 17.67 -21.90 11.90
N GLN A 476 17.59 -22.35 10.66
CA GLN A 476 16.78 -21.69 9.63
C GLN A 476 15.30 -21.62 10.03
N MET A 477 14.75 -22.69 10.61
CA MET A 477 13.38 -22.68 11.12
C MET A 477 13.22 -21.71 12.30
N GLN A 478 14.17 -21.67 13.23
CA GLN A 478 14.15 -20.68 14.32
C GLN A 478 14.13 -19.24 13.78
N ASP A 479 14.92 -18.95 12.74
CA ASP A 479 14.95 -17.63 12.10
C ASP A 479 13.60 -17.31 11.43
N PHE A 480 12.97 -18.28 10.76
CA PHE A 480 11.61 -18.12 10.22
C PHE A 480 10.56 -17.87 11.31
N MET A 481 10.62 -18.60 12.42
CA MET A 481 9.71 -18.41 13.55
C MET A 481 9.87 -17.01 14.15
N ARG A 482 11.11 -16.55 14.36
CA ARG A 482 11.38 -15.18 14.83
C ARG A 482 10.89 -14.14 13.84
N LEU A 483 11.07 -14.38 12.54
CA LEU A 483 10.58 -13.49 11.50
C LEU A 483 9.05 -13.38 11.51
N GLY A 484 8.36 -14.51 11.62
CA GLY A 484 6.90 -14.57 11.72
C GLY A 484 6.39 -13.86 12.96
N LYS A 485 7.02 -14.10 14.13
CA LYS A 485 6.73 -13.43 15.39
C LYS A 485 6.90 -11.91 15.29
N ARG A 486 8.02 -11.43 14.74
CA ARG A 486 8.31 -9.99 14.59
C ARG A 486 7.31 -9.32 13.65
N THR A 487 6.99 -9.97 12.52
CA THR A 487 6.00 -9.46 11.56
C THR A 487 4.60 -9.41 12.15
N ALA A 488 4.17 -10.48 12.82
CA ALA A 488 2.89 -10.50 13.54
C ALA A 488 2.83 -9.45 14.64
N THR A 489 3.95 -9.17 15.33
CA THR A 489 4.01 -8.12 16.36
C THR A 489 3.80 -6.73 15.77
N TYR A 490 4.45 -6.43 14.63
CA TYR A 490 4.26 -5.17 13.92
C TYR A 490 2.83 -4.99 13.40
N TRP A 491 2.27 -6.02 12.76
CA TRP A 491 0.91 -5.95 12.24
C TRP A 491 -0.17 -5.97 13.31
N LEU A 492 0.08 -6.64 14.44
CA LEU A 492 -0.77 -6.52 15.61
C LEU A 492 -0.82 -5.06 16.09
N ALA A 493 0.31 -4.37 16.14
CA ALA A 493 0.36 -2.96 16.52
C ALA A 493 -0.44 -2.07 15.56
N LEU A 494 -0.36 -2.32 14.24
CA LEU A 494 -1.20 -1.65 13.25
C LEU A 494 -2.69 -1.92 13.47
N VAL A 495 -3.09 -3.17 13.76
CA VAL A 495 -4.49 -3.50 14.08
C VAL A 495 -4.96 -2.74 15.33
N GLN A 496 -4.12 -2.56 16.35
CA GLN A 496 -4.49 -1.74 17.51
C GLN A 496 -4.74 -0.29 17.11
N TYR A 497 -3.91 0.27 16.21
CA TYR A 497 -4.12 1.61 15.67
C TYR A 497 -5.41 1.71 14.87
N ASP A 498 -5.63 0.79 13.93
CA ASP A 498 -6.79 0.80 13.04
C ASP A 498 -8.13 0.54 13.77
N ASP A 499 -8.06 -0.07 14.97
CA ASP A 499 -9.17 -0.27 15.92
C ASP A 499 -9.33 0.89 16.93
N GLY A 500 -8.58 1.98 16.78
CA GLY A 500 -8.67 3.18 17.62
C GLY A 500 -7.99 3.08 18.99
N ARG A 501 -7.21 2.03 19.25
CA ARG A 501 -6.53 1.79 20.54
C ARG A 501 -5.13 2.38 20.52
N PHE A 502 -5.03 3.70 20.36
CA PHE A 502 -3.78 4.40 20.08
C PHE A 502 -2.70 4.22 21.14
N GLU A 503 -3.03 4.32 22.43
CA GLU A 503 -2.06 4.07 23.51
C GLU A 503 -1.53 2.63 23.50
N THR A 504 -2.41 1.66 23.20
CA THR A 504 -2.02 0.25 23.10
C THR A 504 -1.10 0.06 21.90
N ALA A 505 -1.45 0.63 20.74
CA ALA A 505 -0.62 0.61 19.54
C ALA A 505 0.77 1.20 19.80
N HIS A 506 0.85 2.37 20.43
CA HIS A 506 2.12 3.01 20.82
C HIS A 506 2.99 2.06 21.67
N ASN A 507 2.39 1.44 22.70
CA ASN A 507 3.11 0.47 23.55
C ASN A 507 3.60 -0.75 22.77
N TRP A 508 2.82 -1.27 21.82
CA TRP A 508 3.26 -2.39 20.97
C TRP A 508 4.44 -1.99 20.08
N PHE A 509 4.38 -0.83 19.42
CA PHE A 509 5.49 -0.36 18.58
C PHE A 509 6.76 -0.14 19.41
N THR A 510 6.67 0.61 20.51
CA THR A 510 7.85 1.03 21.29
C THR A 510 8.44 -0.09 22.14
N LYS A 511 7.61 -0.92 22.80
CA LYS A 511 8.08 -1.94 23.76
C LYS A 511 8.31 -3.32 23.13
N ARG A 512 7.84 -3.57 21.90
CA ARG A 512 7.89 -4.90 21.28
C ARG A 512 8.50 -4.90 19.90
N VAL A 513 8.15 -3.95 19.04
CA VAL A 513 8.73 -3.89 17.68
C VAL A 513 10.10 -3.21 17.69
N LEU A 514 10.25 -2.13 18.45
CA LEU A 514 11.48 -1.36 18.62
C LEU A 514 12.37 -1.89 19.76
N ASP A 515 12.15 -3.14 20.18
CA ASP A 515 12.99 -3.81 21.16
C ASP A 515 14.42 -3.95 20.61
N GLN A 516 15.40 -3.44 21.37
CA GLN A 516 16.80 -3.38 20.95
C GLN A 516 17.42 -4.77 20.77
N ASP A 517 16.90 -5.77 21.48
CA ASP A 517 17.36 -7.16 21.39
C ASP A 517 16.72 -7.88 20.19
N GLN A 518 15.70 -7.30 19.56
CA GLN A 518 14.89 -7.94 18.50
C GLN A 518 14.75 -7.09 17.23
N ARG A 519 15.85 -6.47 16.80
CA ARG A 519 15.90 -5.65 15.58
C ARG A 519 15.26 -6.32 14.37
N SER A 520 14.54 -5.52 13.57
CA SER A 520 13.81 -6.03 12.40
C SER A 520 13.69 -4.98 11.31
N TYR A 521 13.36 -5.42 10.09
CA TYR A 521 13.10 -4.50 8.98
C TYR A 521 11.83 -3.64 9.16
N TRP A 522 11.09 -3.84 10.25
CA TRP A 522 9.91 -3.03 10.60
C TRP A 522 10.24 -1.77 11.40
N GLU A 523 11.50 -1.56 11.82
CA GLU A 523 11.90 -0.45 12.68
C GLU A 523 11.45 0.92 12.16
N GLY A 524 11.73 1.22 10.89
CA GLY A 524 11.34 2.51 10.29
C GLY A 524 9.82 2.73 10.29
N GLY A 525 9.05 1.69 9.92
CA GLY A 525 7.59 1.74 9.99
C GLY A 525 7.07 1.86 11.42
N ALA A 526 7.73 1.22 12.39
CA ALA A 526 7.35 1.26 13.80
C ALA A 526 7.63 2.61 14.46
N VAL A 527 8.73 3.29 14.11
CA VAL A 527 9.00 4.67 14.58
C VAL A 527 7.89 5.61 14.09
N TYR A 528 7.59 5.58 12.79
CA TYR A 528 6.54 6.43 12.21
C TYR A 528 5.18 6.14 12.86
N ASN A 529 4.78 4.87 12.94
CA ASN A 529 3.48 4.52 13.50
C ASN A 529 3.38 4.72 15.02
N ALA A 530 4.48 4.60 15.79
CA ALA A 530 4.50 4.97 17.20
C ALA A 530 4.21 6.47 17.40
N ALA A 531 4.80 7.32 16.55
CA ALA A 531 4.52 8.75 16.56
C ALA A 531 3.08 9.06 16.14
N ARG A 532 2.56 8.40 15.09
CA ARG A 532 1.15 8.53 14.70
C ARG A 532 0.21 8.10 15.82
N SER A 533 0.54 7.04 16.56
CA SER A 533 -0.21 6.63 17.75
C SER A 533 -0.23 7.70 18.83
N SER A 534 0.93 8.31 19.15
CA SER A 534 0.99 9.42 20.11
C SER A 534 0.19 10.62 19.64
N GLU A 535 0.29 10.96 18.36
CA GLU A 535 -0.45 12.06 17.75
C GLU A 535 -1.97 11.86 17.87
N ALA A 536 -2.46 10.67 17.51
CA ALA A 536 -3.88 10.33 17.61
C ALA A 536 -4.38 10.24 19.06
N ALA A 537 -3.49 10.00 20.02
CA ALA A 537 -3.79 10.07 21.46
C ALA A 537 -3.74 11.50 22.03
N GLY A 538 -3.37 12.51 21.23
CA GLY A 538 -3.22 13.90 21.65
C GLY A 538 -1.87 14.24 22.29
N ASP A 539 -0.93 13.31 22.34
CA ASP A 539 0.42 13.52 22.86
C ASP A 539 1.37 13.99 21.73
N ILE A 540 1.18 15.25 21.34
CA ILE A 540 1.89 15.87 20.20
C ILE A 540 3.40 16.01 20.49
N GLU A 541 3.79 16.32 21.73
CA GLU A 541 5.21 16.46 22.09
C GLU A 541 5.96 15.13 21.95
N SER A 542 5.37 14.02 22.42
CA SER A 542 5.94 12.68 22.26
C SER A 542 6.00 12.25 20.79
N ALA A 543 4.98 12.60 20.00
CA ALA A 543 4.98 12.35 18.55
C ALA A 543 6.15 13.07 17.85
N ILE A 544 6.34 14.38 18.13
CA ILE A 544 7.44 15.18 17.59
C ILE A 544 8.80 14.60 18.00
N SER A 545 8.96 14.24 19.27
CA SER A 545 10.19 13.64 19.78
C SER A 545 10.53 12.34 19.05
N THR A 546 9.54 11.45 18.89
CA THR A 546 9.68 10.17 18.20
C THR A 546 10.05 10.35 16.73
N LEU A 547 9.41 11.28 16.01
CA LEU A 547 9.69 11.56 14.60
C LEU A 547 11.09 12.15 14.35
N LYS A 548 11.69 12.80 15.34
CA LYS A 548 13.04 13.38 15.25
C LYS A 548 14.16 12.37 15.54
N THR A 549 13.85 11.09 15.78
CA THR A 549 14.86 10.06 16.02
C THR A 549 15.58 9.67 14.72
N ASP A 550 16.92 9.75 14.72
CA ASP A 550 17.77 9.47 13.56
C ASP A 550 17.98 7.96 13.34
N ARG A 551 17.05 7.29 12.65
CA ARG A 551 17.09 5.81 12.56
C ARG A 551 16.44 5.17 11.31
N ASN A 552 16.01 5.87 10.26
CA ASN A 552 15.32 5.18 9.17
C ASN A 552 15.27 5.87 7.79
N VAL A 553 14.88 5.09 6.78
CA VAL A 553 14.70 5.50 5.37
C VAL A 553 13.69 6.65 5.21
N ALA A 554 12.75 6.82 6.15
CA ALA A 554 11.71 7.83 6.13
C ALA A 554 12.04 9.09 6.96
N ASP A 555 13.26 9.23 7.50
CA ASP A 555 13.63 10.30 8.44
C ASP A 555 13.34 11.71 7.91
N HIS A 556 13.49 11.94 6.60
CA HIS A 556 13.22 13.23 5.97
C HIS A 556 11.73 13.60 6.13
N GLY A 557 10.86 12.67 5.77
CA GLY A 557 9.41 12.79 5.91
C GLY A 557 8.97 12.96 7.35
N ASN A 558 9.56 12.18 8.26
CA ASN A 558 9.27 12.25 9.69
C ASN A 558 9.56 13.64 10.25
N ARG A 559 10.71 14.23 9.89
CA ARG A 559 11.09 15.59 10.32
C ARG A 559 10.16 16.66 9.74
N LEU A 560 9.69 16.50 8.51
CA LEU A 560 8.69 17.40 7.91
C LEU A 560 7.35 17.31 8.66
N ARG A 561 6.85 16.10 8.94
CA ARG A 561 5.63 15.92 9.75
C ARG A 561 5.79 16.52 11.15
N ALA A 562 6.92 16.29 11.81
CA ALA A 562 7.22 16.86 13.12
C ALA A 562 7.16 18.39 13.11
N ARG A 563 7.66 19.03 12.04
CA ARG A 563 7.58 20.49 11.86
C ARG A 563 6.14 20.97 11.65
N LEU A 564 5.30 20.20 10.99
CA LEU A 564 3.87 20.53 10.83
C LEU A 564 3.13 20.42 12.16
N LEU A 565 3.42 19.39 12.96
CA LEU A 565 2.87 19.20 14.30
C LEU A 565 3.32 20.27 15.28
N ASP A 566 4.58 20.70 15.21
CA ASP A 566 5.10 21.77 16.07
C ASP A 566 4.30 23.07 15.95
N LYS A 567 3.73 23.34 14.76
CA LYS A 567 2.85 24.50 14.52
C LYS A 567 1.46 24.38 15.14
N THR A 568 1.00 23.17 15.46
CA THR A 568 -0.31 22.97 16.09
C THR A 568 -0.24 23.14 17.60
N LEU A 569 0.96 23.14 18.19
CA LEU A 569 1.15 23.43 19.61
C LEU A 569 0.84 24.92 19.91
N PRO A 570 0.21 25.23 21.06
CA PRO A 570 0.03 26.60 21.51
C PRO A 570 1.38 27.31 21.64
N THR A 571 1.45 28.55 21.17
CA THR A 571 2.70 29.35 21.18
C THR A 571 3.07 29.90 22.56
N ASP A 572 2.29 29.60 23.60
CA ASP A 572 2.55 30.04 24.98
C ASP A 572 3.56 29.12 25.68
N LYS A 573 4.83 29.25 25.30
CA LYS A 573 5.91 29.18 26.30
C LYS A 573 6.33 30.63 26.57
N PRO A 574 6.10 31.16 27.78
CA PRO A 574 6.70 32.45 28.14
C PRO A 574 8.21 32.27 28.01
N GLU A 575 8.85 33.20 27.29
CA GLU A 575 10.29 33.37 27.34
C GLU A 575 10.67 33.37 28.82
N SER A 576 11.38 32.33 29.26
CA SER A 576 12.04 32.35 30.55
C SER A 576 13.08 33.46 30.47
N SER A 577 12.71 34.63 30.97
CA SER A 577 13.60 35.73 31.26
C SER A 577 14.77 35.18 32.08
N ASP A 578 15.95 35.33 31.50
CA ASP A 578 17.21 35.68 32.16
C ASP A 578 17.22 35.46 33.69
N SER A 579 17.87 34.37 34.11
CA SER A 579 18.54 34.31 35.42
C SER A 579 19.99 33.93 35.19
N SER A 580 20.74 34.89 34.66
CA SER A 580 22.16 35.00 34.90
C SER A 580 22.40 35.42 36.36
N GLU A 581 22.31 34.48 37.28
CA GLU A 581 22.98 34.62 38.58
C GLU A 581 24.27 33.81 38.57
N SER A 582 25.36 34.58 38.48
CA SER A 582 26.73 34.17 38.66
C SER A 582 26.97 33.72 40.11
N GLU A 583 27.36 32.46 40.31
CA GLU A 583 28.12 32.06 41.49
C GLU A 583 29.58 31.87 41.12
N SER A 584 30.37 32.89 41.45
CA SER A 584 31.83 32.83 41.50
C SER A 584 32.26 31.98 42.69
N THR A 585 32.96 30.87 42.42
CA THR A 585 33.64 30.10 43.46
C THR A 585 34.93 30.82 43.84
N ALA A 586 34.89 31.57 44.94
CA ALA A 586 36.07 32.04 45.64
C ALA A 586 36.71 30.86 46.39
N THR A 587 37.96 30.56 46.07
CA THR A 587 38.83 29.63 46.78
C THR A 587 39.52 30.43 47.88
N GLU A 588 39.19 30.18 49.14
CA GLU A 588 39.94 30.69 50.29
C GLU A 588 40.65 29.54 50.99
N GLU A 589 41.98 29.66 51.03
CA GLU A 589 42.94 28.83 51.75
C GLU A 589 42.64 28.86 53.26
N VAL A 590 42.56 27.68 53.88
CA VAL A 590 42.73 27.53 55.33
C VAL A 590 44.14 27.01 55.57
N THR A 591 44.93 27.88 56.18
CA THR A 591 46.25 27.61 56.74
C THR A 591 46.09 26.76 58.01
N ASP A 592 46.86 25.67 58.07
CA ASP A 592 46.98 24.82 59.25
C ASP A 592 48.38 25.06 59.84
N ALA A 593 48.42 25.67 61.02
CA ALA A 593 49.60 25.82 61.88
C ALA A 593 49.14 26.09 63.32
N ASP A 594 49.24 25.09 64.21
CA ASP A 594 50.26 25.08 65.27
C ASP A 594 50.01 24.02 66.38
N ALA A 595 51.15 23.51 66.90
CA ALA A 595 51.40 22.77 68.15
C ALA A 595 50.97 21.28 68.19
N GLU A 596 51.81 20.30 68.55
CA GLU A 596 53.06 20.21 69.34
C GLU A 596 54.01 19.15 68.75
#